data_AF-A0A9D2WMH4-F1
#
_entry.id   AF-A0A9D2WMH4-F1
#
_cell.length_a   1.000
_cell.length_b   1.000
_cell.length_c   1.000
_cell.angle_alpha   90.00
_cell.angle_beta   90.00
_cell.angle_gamma   90.00
#
_symmetry.space_group_name_H-M   'P 1'
#
loop_
_entity.id
_entity.type
_entity.pdbx_description
1 polymer ?
#
loop_
_entity_poly.entity_id
_entity_poly.type
_entity_poly.pdbx_seq_one_letter_code
_entity_poly.pdbx_strand_id
1 'polypeptide(L)'
;MYKEICFKTAEVFKPDDILSHWIINLALIRNDLLYSNEYAFNHFEREAAVENGRFINYLRITLSHYIAAMKFLAEYHSEPEIIDFIETLDTQNKEKYSGILSNVIPYDNSFVKNQCEPLVGATMHYTDNQEDINKYLASYQEGTIVIKGDNIRLVDLEFADDCATYLSFTHLHSGETEAFCKEIGNKFLELMSFIEEVIPVYLSQKMTTS
;
A
#
# COMPACT_ATOMS: atom_id res chain seq x y z
N MET A 1 2.02 27.86 10.48
CA MET A 1 2.86 27.87 11.70
C MET A 1 3.20 26.41 11.99
N TYR A 2 4.48 26.03 11.92
CA TYR A 2 4.90 24.65 12.17
C TYR A 2 5.05 24.43 13.68
N LYS A 3 4.57 23.29 14.18
CA LYS A 3 4.79 22.86 15.56
C LYS A 3 5.93 21.86 15.55
N GLU A 4 7.06 22.21 16.15
CA GLU A 4 8.21 21.33 16.31
C GLU A 4 8.07 20.54 17.61
N ILE A 5 8.33 19.23 17.57
CA ILE A 5 8.32 18.35 18.73
C ILE A 5 9.72 17.75 18.86
N CYS A 6 10.42 18.08 19.96
CA CYS A 6 11.76 17.57 20.25
C CYS A 6 11.70 16.58 21.43
N PHE A 7 12.16 15.35 21.22
CA PHE A 7 12.24 14.32 22.25
C PHE A 7 13.43 13.40 22.02
N LYS A 8 13.85 12.64 23.04
CA LYS A 8 14.81 11.54 22.87
C LYS A 8 14.06 10.22 22.73
N THR A 9 14.38 9.46 21.68
CA THR A 9 13.68 8.20 21.36
C THR A 9 13.64 7.24 22.54
N ALA A 10 14.76 7.02 23.24
CA ALA A 10 14.82 6.09 24.38
C ALA A 10 14.01 6.55 25.62
N GLU A 11 13.71 7.85 25.73
CA GLU A 11 12.89 8.39 26.82
C GLU A 11 11.41 8.13 26.54
N VAL A 12 10.98 8.19 25.27
CA VAL A 12 9.58 8.08 24.82
C VAL A 12 9.16 6.65 24.45
N PHE A 13 10.05 5.89 23.83
CA PHE A 13 9.78 4.54 23.34
C PHE A 13 10.52 3.51 24.17
N LYS A 14 9.79 2.52 24.70
CA LYS A 14 10.35 1.46 25.54
C LYS A 14 10.40 0.14 24.76
N PRO A 15 11.53 -0.59 24.75
CA PRO A 15 11.67 -1.85 24.01
C PRO A 15 10.75 -2.97 24.47
N ASP A 16 10.19 -2.90 25.67
CA ASP A 16 9.29 -3.92 26.22
C ASP A 16 7.82 -3.45 26.20
N ASP A 17 7.52 -2.29 25.61
CA ASP A 17 6.18 -1.70 25.54
C ASP A 17 5.53 -1.97 24.16
N ILE A 18 4.45 -2.74 24.17
CA ILE A 18 3.68 -3.10 22.97
C ILE A 18 3.21 -1.85 22.22
N LEU A 19 2.75 -0.82 22.94
CA LEU A 19 2.29 0.41 22.30
C LEU A 19 3.45 1.17 21.64
N SER A 20 4.62 1.19 22.27
CA SER A 20 5.84 1.77 21.67
C SER A 20 6.20 1.06 20.36
N HIS A 21 6.17 -0.27 20.34
CA HIS A 21 6.40 -1.06 19.12
C HIS A 21 5.35 -0.79 18.05
N TRP A 22 4.09 -0.71 18.45
CA TRP A 22 3.00 -0.44 17.53
C TRP A 22 3.18 0.92 16.84
N ILE A 23 3.41 1.98 17.60
CA ILE A 23 3.62 3.34 17.07
C ILE A 23 4.86 3.44 16.19
N ILE A 24 5.97 2.78 16.54
CA ILE A 24 7.18 2.75 15.68
C ILE A 24 6.86 2.08 14.35
N ASN A 25 6.17 0.94 14.37
CA ASN A 25 5.80 0.24 13.14
C ASN A 25 4.81 1.04 12.29
N LEU A 26 3.89 1.80 12.89
CA LEU A 26 3.07 2.77 12.13
C LEU A 26 3.95 3.79 11.38
N ALA A 27 4.99 4.32 12.03
CA ALA A 27 5.92 5.25 11.39
C ALA A 27 6.68 4.60 10.22
N LEU A 28 7.08 3.33 10.36
CA LEU A 28 7.71 2.55 9.29
C LEU A 28 6.75 2.28 8.13
N ILE A 29 5.51 1.86 8.42
CA ILE A 29 4.44 1.68 7.43
C ILE A 29 4.24 2.97 6.64
N ARG A 30 4.16 4.12 7.32
CA ARG A 30 4.03 5.42 6.67
C ARG A 30 5.19 5.69 5.72
N ASN A 31 6.42 5.42 6.16
CA ASN A 31 7.62 5.62 5.35
C ASN A 31 7.57 4.75 4.07
N ASP A 32 7.29 3.46 4.20
CA ASP A 32 7.25 2.51 3.09
C ASP A 32 6.15 2.84 2.08
N LEU A 33 4.97 3.22 2.57
CA LEU A 33 3.83 3.58 1.74
C LEU A 33 4.02 4.93 1.07
N LEU A 34 4.60 5.94 1.74
CA LEU A 34 4.84 7.25 1.13
C LEU A 34 5.72 7.14 -0.12
N TYR A 35 6.86 6.46 -0.01
CA TYR A 35 7.80 6.32 -1.12
C TYR A 35 7.25 5.47 -2.25
N SER A 36 6.53 4.39 -1.94
CA SER A 36 6.00 3.53 -2.98
C SER A 36 4.77 4.17 -3.69
N ASN A 37 3.94 4.91 -2.94
CA ASN A 37 2.76 5.62 -3.46
C ASN A 37 3.15 6.78 -4.41
N GLU A 38 4.22 7.53 -4.11
CA GLU A 38 4.73 8.60 -4.98
C GLU A 38 5.03 8.11 -6.41
N TYR A 39 5.35 6.83 -6.60
CA TYR A 39 5.60 6.29 -7.93
C TYR A 39 4.44 5.45 -8.48
N ALA A 40 3.58 4.88 -7.63
CA ALA A 40 2.47 4.03 -8.04
C ALA A 40 1.23 4.81 -8.51
N PHE A 41 0.76 5.83 -7.76
CA PHE A 41 -0.54 6.46 -8.01
C PHE A 41 -0.45 7.81 -8.73
N ASN A 42 0.75 8.41 -8.79
CA ASN A 42 1.04 9.53 -9.67
C ASN A 42 0.86 9.20 -11.17
N HIS A 43 0.70 7.92 -11.54
CA HIS A 43 0.39 7.47 -12.90
C HIS A 43 -0.99 7.91 -13.41
N PHE A 44 -1.98 8.06 -12.52
CA PHE A 44 -3.35 8.45 -12.88
C PHE A 44 -3.72 9.89 -12.52
N GLU A 45 -2.98 10.53 -11.61
CA GLU A 45 -3.29 11.89 -11.11
C GLU A 45 -2.48 13.02 -11.78
N ARG A 46 -1.32 12.73 -12.40
CA ARG A 46 -0.52 13.75 -13.09
C ARG A 46 -0.86 13.79 -14.58
N GLU A 47 -1.11 14.99 -15.10
CA GLU A 47 -1.24 15.26 -16.55
C GLU A 47 0.00 14.87 -17.37
N ALA A 48 1.13 14.63 -16.69
CA ALA A 48 2.35 14.12 -17.32
C ALA A 48 2.42 12.60 -17.12
N ALA A 49 2.40 11.87 -18.24
CA ALA A 49 2.63 10.44 -18.28
C ALA A 49 3.89 10.09 -17.47
N VAL A 50 3.73 9.31 -16.39
CA VAL A 50 4.84 8.58 -15.78
C VAL A 50 5.51 7.80 -16.91
N GLU A 51 6.85 7.80 -16.98
CA GLU A 51 7.60 7.04 -17.98
C GLU A 51 6.99 5.63 -18.10
N ASN A 52 6.41 5.31 -19.27
CA ASN A 52 5.79 4.01 -19.56
C ASN A 52 6.72 2.89 -19.08
N GLY A 53 6.19 1.89 -18.35
CA GLY A 53 6.95 0.69 -18.04
C GLY A 53 7.46 0.51 -16.61
N ARG A 54 6.94 1.27 -15.63
CA ARG A 54 7.22 1.05 -14.19
C ARG A 54 5.98 0.97 -13.30
N PHE A 55 4.79 1.21 -13.85
CA PHE A 55 3.58 1.40 -13.07
C PHE A 55 3.25 0.13 -12.27
N ILE A 56 3.23 -1.02 -12.94
CA ILE A 56 2.84 -2.27 -12.29
C ILE A 56 3.86 -2.70 -11.23
N ASN A 57 5.15 -2.45 -11.45
CA ASN A 57 6.17 -2.73 -10.45
C ASN A 57 5.95 -1.92 -9.17
N TYR A 58 5.71 -0.61 -9.28
CA TYR A 58 5.43 0.22 -8.12
C TYR A 58 4.11 -0.12 -7.46
N LEU A 59 3.05 -0.36 -8.24
CA LEU A 59 1.77 -0.82 -7.70
C LEU A 59 1.94 -2.09 -6.85
N ARG A 60 2.69 -3.09 -7.33
CA ARG A 60 2.94 -4.33 -6.57
C ARG A 60 3.71 -4.10 -5.29
N ILE A 61 4.74 -3.25 -5.33
CA ILE A 61 5.51 -2.90 -4.13
C ILE A 61 4.57 -2.23 -3.11
N THR A 62 3.78 -1.26 -3.54
CA THR A 62 2.83 -0.55 -2.68
C THR A 62 1.77 -1.49 -2.11
N LEU A 63 1.20 -2.40 -2.92
CA LEU A 63 0.28 -3.44 -2.44
C LEU A 63 0.94 -4.38 -1.44
N SER A 64 2.19 -4.77 -1.66
CA SER A 64 2.92 -5.65 -0.74
C SER A 64 3.10 -5.00 0.63
N HIS A 65 3.49 -3.72 0.66
CA HIS A 65 3.57 -2.95 1.90
C HIS A 65 2.18 -2.77 2.54
N TYR A 66 1.13 -2.54 1.75
CA TYR A 66 -0.24 -2.46 2.28
C TYR A 66 -0.68 -3.75 2.97
N ILE A 67 -0.50 -4.89 2.30
CA ILE A 67 -0.90 -6.21 2.81
C ILE A 67 -0.16 -6.47 4.13
N ALA A 68 1.14 -6.18 4.18
CA ALA A 68 1.95 -6.31 5.39
C ALA A 68 1.44 -5.38 6.51
N ALA A 69 1.18 -4.10 6.20
CA ALA A 69 0.64 -3.13 7.14
C ALA A 69 -0.72 -3.56 7.71
N MET A 70 -1.63 -4.03 6.85
CA MET A 70 -2.94 -4.50 7.27
C MET A 70 -2.85 -5.75 8.16
N LYS A 71 -2.01 -6.72 7.80
CA LYS A 71 -1.77 -7.90 8.65
C LYS A 71 -1.19 -7.52 10.00
N PHE A 72 -0.25 -6.59 10.03
CA PHE A 72 0.30 -6.05 11.26
C PHE A 72 -0.78 -5.38 12.12
N LEU A 73 -1.62 -4.51 11.55
CA LEU A 73 -2.72 -3.89 12.29
C LEU A 73 -3.72 -4.93 12.81
N ALA A 74 -4.02 -5.96 12.02
CA ALA A 74 -4.92 -7.04 12.40
C ALA A 74 -4.35 -7.93 13.51
N GLU A 75 -3.05 -8.16 13.55
CA GLU A 75 -2.41 -8.93 14.62
C GLU A 75 -2.54 -8.21 15.97
N TYR A 76 -2.36 -6.89 15.96
CA TYR A 76 -2.30 -6.08 17.17
C TYR A 76 -3.65 -5.46 17.61
N HIS A 77 -4.71 -5.60 16.82
CA HIS A 77 -6.00 -4.91 17.08
C HIS A 77 -6.67 -5.28 18.41
N SER A 78 -6.35 -6.45 18.96
CA SER A 78 -6.92 -6.97 20.20
C SER A 78 -6.04 -6.76 21.43
N GLU A 79 -4.87 -6.14 21.28
CA GLU A 79 -3.97 -5.89 22.42
C GLU A 79 -4.55 -4.78 23.33
N PRO A 80 -4.66 -5.01 24.65
CA PRO A 80 -5.30 -4.06 25.58
C PRO A 80 -4.70 -2.65 25.52
N GLU A 81 -3.38 -2.53 25.46
CA GLU A 81 -2.67 -1.25 25.41
C GLU A 81 -3.01 -0.44 24.16
N ILE A 82 -3.29 -1.13 23.06
CA ILE A 82 -3.67 -0.51 21.78
C ILE A 82 -5.14 -0.11 21.83
N ILE A 83 -6.02 -0.99 22.32
CA ILE A 83 -7.44 -0.67 22.52
C ILE A 83 -7.58 0.58 23.40
N ASP A 84 -6.91 0.59 24.56
CA ASP A 84 -6.94 1.71 25.50
C ASP A 84 -6.43 3.00 24.86
N PHE A 85 -5.35 2.92 24.07
CA PHE A 85 -4.81 4.08 23.36
C PHE A 85 -5.77 4.59 22.29
N ILE A 86 -6.37 3.71 21.47
CA ILE A 86 -7.37 4.09 20.47
C ILE A 86 -8.57 4.79 21.13
N GLU A 87 -8.97 4.35 22.33
CA GLU A 87 -10.05 4.99 23.08
C GLU A 87 -9.73 6.44 23.51
N THR A 88 -8.46 6.83 23.55
CA THR A 88 -8.05 8.23 23.79
C THR A 88 -8.14 9.13 22.57
N LEU A 89 -8.30 8.57 21.37
CA LEU A 89 -8.39 9.34 20.12
C LEU A 89 -9.76 10.03 20.00
N ASP A 90 -9.86 11.00 19.09
CA ASP A 90 -11.17 11.58 18.75
C ASP A 90 -12.04 10.60 17.94
N THR A 91 -13.34 10.89 17.87
CA THR A 91 -14.31 10.03 17.17
C THR A 91 -13.91 9.77 15.72
N GLN A 92 -13.41 10.79 15.02
CA GLN A 92 -13.02 10.68 13.62
C GLN A 92 -11.86 9.68 13.44
N ASN A 93 -10.87 9.70 14.31
CA ASN A 93 -9.73 8.78 14.27
C ASN A 93 -10.11 7.35 14.67
N LYS A 94 -11.04 7.18 15.62
CA LYS A 94 -11.60 5.86 15.94
C LYS A 94 -12.33 5.27 14.74
N GLU A 95 -13.13 6.09 14.04
CA GLU A 95 -13.84 5.67 12.83
C GLU A 95 -12.87 5.28 11.69
N LYS A 96 -11.82 6.08 11.44
CA LYS A 96 -10.76 5.73 10.49
C LYS A 96 -10.11 4.39 10.84
N TYR A 97 -9.74 4.19 12.11
CA TYR A 97 -9.12 2.94 12.55
C TYR A 97 -10.02 1.72 12.30
N SER A 98 -11.31 1.85 12.64
CA SER A 98 -12.32 0.82 12.37
C SER A 98 -12.48 0.54 10.87
N GLY A 99 -12.55 1.60 10.04
CA GLY A 99 -12.57 1.51 8.59
C GLY A 99 -11.36 0.79 8.03
N ILE A 100 -10.15 1.13 8.51
CA ILE A 100 -8.90 0.47 8.13
C ILE A 100 -8.94 -1.01 8.48
N LEU A 101 -9.31 -1.38 9.72
CA LEU A 101 -9.40 -2.77 10.15
C LEU A 101 -10.42 -3.58 9.36
N SER A 102 -11.52 -2.97 8.92
CA SER A 102 -12.51 -3.64 8.07
C SER A 102 -11.96 -4.12 6.72
N ASN A 103 -10.83 -3.56 6.28
CA ASN A 103 -10.15 -4.02 5.06
C ASN A 103 -9.41 -5.35 5.24
N VAL A 104 -9.24 -5.84 6.48
CA VAL A 104 -8.45 -7.03 6.81
C VAL A 104 -9.09 -7.96 7.85
N ILE A 105 -10.08 -7.52 8.62
CA ILE A 105 -10.81 -8.35 9.60
C ILE A 105 -12.30 -8.43 9.21
N PRO A 106 -12.88 -9.64 9.07
CA PRO A 106 -12.22 -10.95 9.09
C PRO A 106 -11.40 -11.20 7.81
N TYR A 107 -10.24 -11.84 7.95
CA TYR A 107 -9.25 -11.96 6.87
C TYR A 107 -9.77 -12.69 5.63
N ASP A 108 -10.48 -13.81 5.80
CA ASP A 108 -10.92 -14.66 4.68
C ASP A 108 -11.88 -13.96 3.70
N ASN A 109 -12.60 -12.93 4.15
CA ASN A 109 -13.52 -12.15 3.31
C ASN A 109 -13.08 -10.69 3.15
N SER A 110 -11.81 -10.42 3.45
CA SER A 110 -11.29 -9.06 3.50
C SER A 110 -10.91 -8.52 2.11
N PHE A 111 -10.89 -7.20 1.99
CA PHE A 111 -10.37 -6.52 0.80
C PHE A 111 -8.92 -6.94 0.51
N VAL A 112 -8.08 -7.01 1.55
CA VAL A 112 -6.68 -7.46 1.45
C VAL A 112 -6.59 -8.84 0.82
N LYS A 113 -7.38 -9.81 1.31
CA LYS A 113 -7.33 -11.20 0.82
C LYS A 113 -7.87 -11.35 -0.59
N ASN A 114 -9.00 -10.71 -0.87
CA ASN A 114 -9.75 -10.96 -2.10
C ASN A 114 -9.33 -10.06 -3.27
N GLN A 115 -8.70 -8.92 -2.98
CA GLN A 115 -8.40 -7.92 -4.00
C GLN A 115 -6.89 -7.61 -4.08
N CYS A 116 -6.19 -7.46 -2.95
CA CYS A 116 -4.76 -7.10 -2.98
C CYS A 116 -3.84 -8.30 -3.23
N GLU A 117 -4.00 -9.39 -2.48
CA GLU A 117 -3.12 -10.58 -2.59
C GLU A 117 -3.09 -11.20 -3.99
N PRO A 118 -4.23 -11.36 -4.71
CA PRO A 118 -4.21 -11.91 -6.06
C PRO A 118 -3.36 -11.10 -7.04
N LEU A 119 -3.35 -9.76 -6.93
CA LEU A 119 -2.57 -8.89 -7.81
C LEU A 119 -1.06 -8.98 -7.57
N VAL A 120 -0.65 -9.15 -6.31
CA VAL A 120 0.74 -9.41 -5.96
C VAL A 120 1.14 -10.83 -6.42
N GLY A 121 0.26 -11.81 -6.21
CA GLY A 121 0.50 -13.22 -6.54
C GLY A 121 0.57 -13.54 -8.03
N ALA A 122 -0.22 -12.85 -8.87
CA ALA A 122 -0.39 -13.17 -10.31
C ALA A 122 0.91 -13.21 -11.13
N THR A 123 1.99 -12.62 -10.62
CA THR A 123 3.21 -12.37 -11.40
C THR A 123 4.51 -12.48 -10.60
N MET A 124 4.42 -12.78 -9.29
CA MET A 124 5.58 -13.20 -8.50
C MET A 124 5.89 -14.69 -8.64
N HIS A 125 4.94 -15.48 -9.15
CA HIS A 125 5.09 -16.91 -9.43
C HIS A 125 5.21 -17.14 -10.93
N TYR A 126 6.42 -16.99 -11.47
CA TYR A 126 6.72 -17.09 -12.92
C TYR A 126 6.40 -18.46 -13.54
N THR A 127 6.11 -19.48 -12.74
CA THR A 127 5.79 -20.84 -13.19
C THR A 127 4.30 -21.16 -13.14
N ASP A 128 3.51 -20.37 -12.41
CA ASP A 128 2.14 -20.75 -12.02
C ASP A 128 1.08 -20.04 -12.87
N ASN A 129 1.49 -19.18 -13.80
CA ASN A 129 0.62 -18.33 -14.63
C ASN A 129 0.53 -18.76 -16.11
N GLN A 130 0.89 -20.02 -16.42
CA GLN A 130 0.94 -20.52 -17.80
C GLN A 130 -0.41 -20.39 -18.54
N GLU A 131 -1.53 -20.63 -17.86
CA GLU A 131 -2.87 -20.51 -18.46
C GLU A 131 -3.18 -19.05 -18.84
N ASP A 132 -2.87 -18.11 -17.96
CA ASP A 132 -3.14 -16.68 -18.18
C ASP A 132 -2.20 -16.09 -19.23
N ILE A 133 -0.94 -16.57 -19.28
CA ILE A 133 -0.02 -16.29 -20.39
C ILE A 133 -0.63 -16.79 -21.72
N ASN A 134 -1.17 -18.01 -21.76
CA ASN A 134 -1.78 -18.54 -22.98
C ASN A 134 -3.00 -17.71 -23.42
N LYS A 135 -3.83 -17.25 -22.47
CA LYS A 135 -4.96 -16.34 -22.76
C LYS A 135 -4.47 -15.00 -23.31
N TYR A 136 -3.44 -14.41 -22.70
CA TYR A 136 -2.82 -13.18 -23.17
C TYR A 136 -2.36 -13.33 -24.62
N LEU A 137 -1.52 -14.35 -24.89
CA LEU A 137 -0.98 -14.63 -26.21
C LEU A 137 -2.08 -14.88 -27.27
N ALA A 138 -3.19 -15.52 -26.89
CA ALA A 138 -4.32 -15.74 -27.78
C ALA A 138 -5.14 -14.46 -28.06
N SER A 139 -5.13 -13.49 -27.14
CA SER A 139 -5.82 -12.21 -27.28
C SER A 139 -4.97 -11.11 -27.92
N TYR A 140 -3.65 -11.29 -27.94
CA TYR A 140 -2.69 -10.31 -28.42
C TYR A 140 -2.68 -10.29 -29.95
N GLN A 141 -3.23 -9.23 -30.56
CA GLN A 141 -3.42 -9.17 -32.01
C GLN A 141 -2.18 -8.70 -32.76
N GLU A 142 -1.55 -7.60 -32.34
CA GLU A 142 -0.28 -7.11 -32.89
C GLU A 142 0.47 -6.30 -31.82
N GLY A 143 1.79 -6.49 -31.72
CA GLY A 143 2.68 -5.70 -30.87
C GLY A 143 3.82 -5.12 -31.68
N THR A 144 4.13 -3.84 -31.49
CA THR A 144 5.26 -3.19 -32.17
C THR A 144 6.32 -2.78 -31.16
N ILE A 145 7.50 -3.36 -31.30
CA ILE A 145 8.71 -3.03 -30.53
C ILE A 145 9.51 -2.01 -31.35
N VAL A 146 9.49 -0.73 -30.95
CA VAL A 146 10.19 0.35 -31.67
C VAL A 146 11.59 0.57 -31.11
N ILE A 147 12.60 -0.09 -31.68
CA ILE A 147 14.00 0.04 -31.25
C ILE A 147 14.59 1.38 -31.74
N LYS A 148 14.76 2.35 -30.83
CA LYS A 148 15.43 3.64 -31.11
C LYS A 148 16.83 3.69 -30.48
N GLY A 149 17.86 3.47 -31.29
CA GLY A 149 19.28 3.59 -30.89
C GLY A 149 19.71 2.61 -29.78
N ASP A 150 20.86 2.85 -29.14
CA ASP A 150 21.45 2.02 -28.06
C ASP A 150 20.65 2.04 -26.73
N ASN A 151 19.35 2.31 -26.77
CA ASN A 151 18.46 2.28 -25.61
C ASN A 151 17.64 0.98 -25.60
N ILE A 152 18.29 -0.11 -25.21
CA ILE A 152 17.65 -1.36 -24.73
C ILE A 152 16.58 -1.06 -23.64
N ARG A 153 16.63 0.09 -22.96
CA ARG A 153 15.86 0.37 -21.75
C ARG A 153 14.40 0.80 -21.91
N LEU A 154 13.95 1.35 -23.03
CA LEU A 154 12.59 1.92 -23.12
C LEU A 154 11.57 0.96 -23.74
N VAL A 155 12.03 0.17 -24.70
CA VAL A 155 11.21 -0.80 -25.43
C VAL A 155 10.88 -2.02 -24.57
N ASP A 156 11.80 -2.41 -23.69
CA ASP A 156 11.61 -3.52 -22.75
C ASP A 156 10.59 -3.20 -21.65
N LEU A 157 10.46 -1.92 -21.27
CA LEU A 157 9.63 -1.52 -20.12
C LEU A 157 8.15 -1.39 -20.49
N GLU A 158 7.81 -0.83 -21.66
CA GLU A 158 6.40 -0.66 -22.08
C GLU A 158 5.72 -2.01 -22.37
N PHE A 159 6.36 -2.90 -23.14
CA PHE A 159 5.84 -4.26 -23.37
C PHE A 159 5.76 -5.07 -22.06
N ALA A 160 6.75 -4.92 -21.17
CA ALA A 160 6.71 -5.59 -19.88
C ALA A 160 5.55 -5.09 -19.00
N ASP A 161 5.26 -3.79 -18.98
CA ASP A 161 4.11 -3.23 -18.24
C ASP A 161 2.79 -3.65 -18.87
N ASP A 162 2.67 -3.73 -20.20
CA ASP A 162 1.44 -4.22 -20.85
C ASP A 162 1.16 -5.69 -20.49
N CYS A 163 2.19 -6.54 -20.56
CA CYS A 163 2.09 -7.93 -20.12
C CYS A 163 1.74 -8.01 -18.64
N ALA A 164 2.44 -7.23 -17.81
CA ALA A 164 2.26 -7.22 -16.37
C ALA A 164 0.87 -6.70 -15.97
N THR A 165 0.34 -5.71 -16.68
CA THR A 165 -1.00 -5.16 -16.48
C THR A 165 -2.03 -6.22 -16.84
N TYR A 166 -1.94 -6.80 -18.03
CA TYR A 166 -2.89 -7.83 -18.46
C TYR A 166 -2.89 -9.02 -17.50
N LEU A 167 -1.72 -9.53 -17.12
CA LEU A 167 -1.61 -10.69 -16.22
C LEU A 167 -2.06 -10.37 -14.79
N SER A 168 -1.85 -9.13 -14.32
CA SER A 168 -2.34 -8.74 -12.98
C SER A 168 -3.85 -8.54 -13.00
N PHE A 169 -4.41 -7.96 -14.06
CA PHE A 169 -5.81 -7.56 -14.14
C PHE A 169 -6.67 -8.47 -15.02
N THR A 170 -6.25 -9.71 -15.30
CA THR A 170 -6.96 -10.59 -16.27
C THR A 170 -8.38 -10.95 -15.84
N HIS A 171 -8.67 -10.79 -14.55
CA HIS A 171 -9.98 -11.00 -13.94
C HIS A 171 -10.84 -9.73 -13.88
N LEU A 172 -10.32 -8.58 -14.33
CA LEU A 172 -10.96 -7.27 -14.30
C LEU A 172 -11.12 -6.72 -15.72
N HIS A 173 -12.28 -6.14 -16.03
CA HIS A 173 -12.53 -5.43 -17.27
C HIS A 173 -11.76 -4.08 -17.31
N SER A 174 -11.52 -3.52 -18.50
CA SER A 174 -10.65 -2.33 -18.67
C SER A 174 -11.14 -1.04 -17.96
N GLY A 175 -12.36 -1.00 -17.44
CA GLY A 175 -12.86 0.08 -16.57
C GLY A 175 -12.76 -0.21 -15.08
N GLU A 176 -12.52 -1.47 -14.70
CA GLU A 176 -12.42 -1.93 -13.32
C GLU A 176 -11.02 -1.73 -12.75
N THR A 177 -9.97 -1.75 -13.60
CA THR A 177 -8.58 -1.46 -13.19
C THR A 177 -8.40 -0.04 -12.63
N GLU A 178 -8.95 0.97 -13.30
CA GLU A 178 -8.85 2.36 -12.85
C GLU A 178 -9.64 2.57 -11.54
N ALA A 179 -10.86 2.02 -11.48
CA ALA A 179 -11.69 2.07 -10.29
C ALA A 179 -11.00 1.40 -9.08
N PHE A 180 -10.38 0.24 -9.31
CA PHE A 180 -9.59 -0.47 -8.31
C PHE A 180 -8.38 0.36 -7.84
N CYS A 181 -7.60 0.92 -8.77
CA CYS A 181 -6.45 1.76 -8.43
C CYS A 181 -6.87 2.98 -7.60
N LYS A 182 -7.99 3.61 -7.96
CA LYS A 182 -8.58 4.71 -7.18
C LYS A 182 -9.03 4.27 -5.79
N GLU A 183 -9.71 3.13 -5.69
CA GLU A 183 -10.17 2.60 -4.40
C GLU A 183 -8.98 2.33 -3.48
N ILE A 184 -7.92 1.70 -4.01
CA ILE A 184 -6.72 1.43 -3.25
C ILE A 184 -5.98 2.72 -2.87
N GLY A 185 -5.85 3.68 -3.79
CA GLY A 185 -5.31 5.00 -3.49
C GLY A 185 -6.02 5.66 -2.31
N ASN A 186 -7.36 5.60 -2.28
CA ASN A 186 -8.14 6.15 -1.17
C ASN A 186 -7.88 5.41 0.16
N LYS A 187 -7.84 4.08 0.15
CA LYS A 187 -7.53 3.27 1.35
C LYS A 187 -6.12 3.54 1.87
N PHE A 188 -5.16 3.82 0.99
CA PHE A 188 -3.81 4.25 1.37
C PHE A 188 -3.80 5.61 2.04
N LEU A 189 -4.46 6.59 1.44
CA LEU A 189 -4.55 7.94 2.00
C LEU A 189 -5.23 7.93 3.37
N GLU A 190 -6.26 7.10 3.56
CA GLU A 190 -6.91 6.91 4.85
C GLU A 190 -5.94 6.37 5.91
N LEU A 191 -5.19 5.31 5.60
CA LEU A 191 -4.16 4.77 6.49
C LEU A 191 -3.06 5.79 6.82
N MET A 192 -2.57 6.51 5.81
CA MET A 192 -1.54 7.53 5.97
C MET A 192 -2.03 8.67 6.88
N SER A 193 -3.25 9.16 6.64
CA SER A 193 -3.88 10.19 7.48
C SER A 193 -4.06 9.72 8.92
N PHE A 194 -4.51 8.48 9.13
CA PHE A 194 -4.61 7.91 10.47
C PHE A 194 -3.26 7.89 11.19
N ILE A 195 -2.19 7.43 10.54
CA ILE A 195 -0.85 7.38 11.14
C ILE A 195 -0.34 8.80 11.48
N GLU A 196 -0.55 9.76 10.59
CA GLU A 196 -0.16 11.16 10.78
C GLU A 196 -0.86 11.83 11.97
N GLU A 197 -2.07 11.39 12.29
CA GLU A 197 -2.85 11.90 13.44
C GLU A 197 -2.50 11.16 14.74
N VAL A 198 -2.25 9.85 14.66
CA VAL A 198 -1.98 9.00 15.83
C VAL A 198 -0.61 9.26 16.46
N ILE A 199 0.45 9.36 15.65
CA ILE A 199 1.82 9.50 16.19
C ILE A 199 1.94 10.76 17.06
N PRO A 200 1.48 11.96 16.64
CA PRO A 200 1.55 13.15 17.48
C PRO A 200 0.77 13.04 18.79
N VAL A 201 -0.36 12.33 18.80
CA VAL A 201 -1.16 12.11 20.03
C VAL A 201 -0.35 11.26 21.01
N TYR A 202 0.22 10.15 20.56
CA TYR A 202 1.09 9.30 21.38
C TYR A 202 2.27 10.08 21.97
N LEU A 203 3.01 10.81 21.12
CA LEU A 203 4.15 11.62 21.57
C LEU A 203 3.71 12.65 22.61
N SER A 204 2.57 13.30 22.41
CA SER A 204 2.04 14.31 23.34
C SER A 204 1.71 13.71 24.71
N GLN A 205 1.16 12.49 24.78
CA GLN A 205 0.85 11.80 26.03
C GLN A 205 2.09 11.34 26.81
N LYS A 206 3.15 10.91 26.10
CA LYS A 206 4.41 10.46 26.72
C LYS A 206 5.29 11.61 27.19
N MET A 207 5.22 12.77 26.53
CA MET A 207 5.98 13.96 26.93
C MET A 207 5.35 14.73 28.09
N THR A 208 4.04 14.61 28.35
CA THR A 208 3.40 15.23 29.52
C THR A 208 3.60 14.45 30.81
N THR A 209 4.03 13.19 30.70
CA THR A 209 4.26 12.26 31.81
C THR A 209 5.74 12.11 32.19
N SER A 210 6.64 12.82 31.50
CA SER A 210 8.09 12.89 31.78
C SER A 210 8.45 14.19 32.49
#